data_AF-A0A9Q0PHG2-F1
#
_entry.id   AF-A0A9Q0PHG2-F1
#
_cell.length_a   1.000
_cell.length_b   1.000
_cell.length_c   1.000
_cell.angle_alpha   90.00
_cell.angle_beta   90.00
_cell.angle_gamma   90.00
#
_symmetry.space_group_name_H-M   'P 1'
#
loop_
_entity.id
_entity.type
_entity.pdbx_description
1 polymer ?
#
loop_
_entity_poly.entity_id
_entity_poly.type
_entity_poly.pdbx_seq_one_letter_code
_entity_poly.pdbx_strand_id
1 'polypeptide(L)'
;MTPKARDDHEIIRRTANFHPSIWGDQFISHLPKDNKVHEALELEVEKLREQVKREVLLAAASNYSSQSLDLVDEIQRLGVAYHFETEIEEALQRIYNNHIGMEDGDLYSTALGFRLLRQHGYNVSCGN
;
A
#
# COMPACT_ATOMS: atom_id res chain seq x y z
N MET A 1 -36.93 19.48 63.76
CA MET A 1 -36.28 18.90 62.57
C MET A 1 -35.55 20.03 61.85
N THR A 2 -34.24 20.14 62.02
CA THR A 2 -33.41 21.11 61.28
C THR A 2 -32.90 20.46 59.99
N PRO A 3 -32.85 21.17 58.85
CA PRO A 3 -32.37 20.60 57.60
C PRO A 3 -30.85 20.37 57.69
N LYS A 4 -30.39 19.20 57.26
CA LYS A 4 -28.96 18.88 57.19
C LYS A 4 -28.35 19.68 56.03
N ALA A 5 -27.34 20.49 56.34
CA ALA A 5 -26.60 21.28 55.34
C ALA A 5 -25.96 20.34 54.29
N ARG A 6 -25.98 20.75 53.02
CA ARG A 6 -25.26 20.06 51.93
C ARG A 6 -23.77 20.23 52.18
N ASP A 7 -23.06 19.11 52.24
CA ASP A 7 -21.61 19.06 52.34
C ASP A 7 -21.05 19.39 50.94
N ASP A 8 -20.75 20.66 50.72
CA ASP A 8 -20.10 21.14 49.49
C ASP A 8 -18.63 20.74 49.54
N HIS A 9 -18.35 19.44 49.38
CA HIS A 9 -17.00 18.95 49.14
C HIS A 9 -16.50 19.53 47.81
N GLU A 10 -15.52 20.43 47.90
CA GLU A 10 -14.84 21.01 46.75
C GLU A 10 -14.22 19.87 45.89
N ILE A 11 -14.73 19.68 44.67
CA ILE A 11 -14.23 18.63 43.77
C ILE A 11 -12.89 19.10 43.19
N ILE A 12 -11.79 18.72 43.84
CA ILE A 12 -10.43 19.02 43.36
C ILE A 12 -10.09 18.07 42.19
N ARG A 13 -10.03 18.61 40.97
CA ARG A 13 -9.53 17.87 39.79
C ARG A 13 -8.02 18.01 39.65
N ARG A 14 -7.36 16.93 39.24
CA ARG A 14 -5.91 16.94 38.92
C ARG A 14 -5.64 17.69 37.62
N THR A 15 -4.54 18.45 37.59
CA THR A 15 -4.09 19.16 36.39
C THR A 15 -3.64 18.17 35.30
N ALA A 16 -4.14 18.35 34.09
CA ALA A 16 -3.71 17.60 32.92
C ALA A 16 -2.55 18.34 32.23
N ASN A 17 -1.34 17.80 32.35
CA ASN A 17 -0.11 18.35 31.75
C ASN A 17 0.22 17.67 30.39
N PHE A 18 -0.79 17.32 29.61
CA PHE A 18 -0.58 16.69 28.31
C PHE A 18 -0.18 17.74 27.27
N HIS A 19 0.70 17.35 26.34
CA HIS A 19 1.09 18.22 25.24
C HIS A 19 -0.11 18.47 24.31
N PRO A 20 -0.32 19.71 23.84
CA PRO A 20 -1.39 20.02 22.90
C PRO A 20 -1.21 19.29 21.56
N SER A 21 -2.27 19.25 20.75
CA SER A 21 -2.18 18.72 19.38
C SER A 21 -1.16 19.52 18.57
N ILE A 22 -0.26 18.81 17.88
CA ILE A 22 0.70 19.43 16.94
C ILE A 22 0.01 19.96 15.66
N TRP A 23 -1.24 19.58 15.42
CA TRP A 23 -1.96 19.85 14.18
C TRP A 23 -2.93 21.02 14.26
N GLY A 24 -3.33 21.44 15.47
CA GLY A 24 -4.38 22.44 15.66
C GLY A 24 -5.60 22.20 14.77
N ASP A 25 -6.02 23.24 14.05
CA ASP A 25 -7.17 23.20 13.13
C ASP A 25 -6.76 23.02 11.65
N GLN A 26 -5.50 22.71 11.37
CA GLN A 26 -4.93 22.68 10.01
C GLN A 26 -5.73 21.81 9.03
N PHE A 27 -6.32 20.72 9.52
CA PHE A 27 -7.12 19.79 8.71
C PHE A 27 -8.63 20.08 8.74
N ILE A 28 -9.09 21.03 9.56
CA ILE A 28 -10.52 21.36 9.70
C ILE A 28 -11.01 22.19 8.50
N SER A 29 -10.19 23.10 8.00
CA SER A 29 -10.50 23.90 6.81
C SER A 29 -9.92 23.25 5.55
N HIS A 30 -10.68 22.36 4.90
CA HIS A 30 -10.32 21.86 3.58
C HIS A 30 -10.88 22.79 2.50
N LEU A 31 -10.01 23.54 1.82
CA LEU A 31 -10.39 24.28 0.62
C LEU A 31 -10.44 23.30 -0.57
N PRO A 32 -11.56 23.22 -1.31
CA PRO A 32 -11.62 22.42 -2.53
C PRO A 32 -10.52 22.87 -3.50
N LYS A 33 -9.84 21.91 -4.14
CA LYS A 33 -8.91 22.21 -5.23
C LYS A 33 -9.69 22.81 -6.41
N ASP A 34 -9.02 23.61 -7.24
CA ASP A 34 -9.63 24.11 -8.49
C ASP A 34 -10.11 22.92 -9.34
N ASN A 35 -11.42 22.88 -9.60
CA ASN A 35 -12.08 21.77 -10.31
C ASN A 35 -11.43 21.49 -11.66
N LYS A 36 -10.91 22.50 -12.37
CA LYS A 36 -10.27 22.30 -13.68
C LYS A 36 -8.92 21.59 -13.58
N VAL A 37 -8.14 21.93 -12.56
CA VAL A 37 -6.85 21.27 -12.29
C VAL A 37 -7.08 19.83 -11.85
N HIS A 38 -8.15 19.59 -11.08
CA HIS A 38 -8.53 18.26 -10.64
C HIS A 38 -8.93 17.35 -11.81
N GLU A 39 -9.79 17.82 -12.71
CA GLU A 39 -10.24 17.06 -13.89
C GLU A 39 -9.07 16.71 -14.83
N ALA A 40 -8.18 17.67 -15.09
CA ALA A 40 -7.00 17.42 -15.93
C ALA A 40 -6.06 16.36 -15.30
N LEU A 41 -5.88 16.41 -13.98
CA LEU A 41 -5.07 15.44 -13.25
C LEU A 41 -5.71 14.04 -13.27
N GLU A 42 -7.03 13.93 -13.13
CA GLU A 42 -7.74 12.65 -13.19
C GLU A 42 -7.59 11.98 -14.57
N LEU A 43 -7.69 12.75 -15.65
CA LEU A 43 -7.46 12.24 -17.01
C LEU A 43 -6.04 11.71 -17.20
N GLU A 44 -5.05 12.42 -16.65
CA GLU A 44 -3.65 11.98 -16.69
C GLU A 44 -3.42 10.71 -15.86
N VAL A 45 -4.00 10.64 -14.67
CA VAL A 45 -3.94 9.45 -13.80
C VAL A 45 -4.56 8.24 -14.50
N GLU A 46 -5.71 8.39 -15.13
CA GLU A 46 -6.36 7.27 -15.83
C GLU A 46 -5.52 6.79 -17.03
N LYS A 47 -4.93 7.72 -17.79
CA LYS A 47 -4.02 7.38 -18.89
C LYS A 47 -2.80 6.61 -18.38
N LEU A 48 -2.18 7.06 -17.30
CA LEU A 48 -1.02 6.41 -16.70
C LEU A 48 -1.38 5.04 -16.13
N ARG A 49 -2.55 4.92 -15.49
CA ARG A 49 -3.06 3.65 -14.98
C ARG A 49 -3.19 2.62 -16.10
N GLU A 50 -3.82 3.00 -17.21
CA GLU A 50 -3.96 2.12 -18.37
C GLU A 50 -2.61 1.75 -19.00
N GLN A 51 -1.62 2.65 -18.97
CA GLN A 51 -0.26 2.34 -19.41
C GLN A 51 0.41 1.30 -18.51
N VAL A 52 0.41 1.51 -17.20
CA VAL A 52 1.00 0.57 -16.23
C VAL A 52 0.33 -0.79 -16.32
N LYS A 53 -1.01 -0.83 -16.45
CA LYS A 53 -1.76 -2.07 -16.66
C LYS A 53 -1.26 -2.86 -17.87
N ARG A 54 -1.04 -2.19 -19.02
CA ARG A 54 -0.48 -2.84 -20.22
C ARG A 54 0.93 -3.34 -19.98
N GLU A 55 1.78 -2.57 -19.32
CA GLU A 55 3.17 -2.97 -19.03
C GLU A 55 3.21 -4.22 -18.14
N VAL A 56 2.37 -4.30 -17.09
CA VAL A 56 2.27 -5.50 -16.24
C VAL A 56 1.83 -6.72 -17.04
N LEU A 57 0.81 -6.58 -17.88
CA LEU A 57 0.31 -7.68 -18.71
C LEU A 57 1.35 -8.15 -19.75
N LEU A 58 2.08 -7.23 -20.37
CA LEU A 58 3.16 -7.54 -21.31
C LEU A 58 4.32 -8.25 -20.61
N ALA A 59 4.73 -7.75 -19.44
CA ALA A 59 5.77 -8.37 -18.64
C ALA A 59 5.37 -9.82 -18.25
N ALA A 60 4.12 -10.03 -17.85
CA ALA A 60 3.57 -11.34 -17.53
C ALA A 60 3.45 -12.28 -18.73
N ALA A 61 3.35 -11.78 -19.97
CA ALA A 61 3.26 -12.59 -21.18
C ALA A 61 4.64 -13.01 -21.74
N SER A 62 5.70 -12.28 -21.40
CA SER A 62 7.04 -12.42 -21.99
C SER A 62 7.89 -13.59 -21.45
N ASN A 63 7.27 -14.68 -20.97
CA ASN A 63 7.94 -15.86 -20.42
C ASN A 63 8.97 -15.53 -19.32
N TYR A 64 8.51 -14.87 -18.25
CA TYR A 64 9.25 -14.72 -17.00
C TYR A 64 10.63 -14.07 -17.16
N SER A 65 10.65 -12.73 -17.17
CA SER A 65 11.87 -11.94 -17.02
C SER A 65 11.98 -11.36 -15.62
N SER A 66 13.20 -11.13 -15.12
CA SER A 66 13.46 -10.36 -13.89
C SER A 66 12.73 -9.00 -13.90
N GLN A 67 12.58 -8.40 -15.08
CA GLN A 67 11.85 -7.15 -15.30
C GLN A 67 10.38 -7.23 -14.85
N SER A 68 9.73 -8.40 -14.94
CA SER A 68 8.35 -8.57 -14.45
C SER A 68 8.25 -8.52 -12.92
N LEU A 69 9.25 -9.05 -12.23
CA LEU A 69 9.34 -8.97 -10.76
C LEU A 69 9.68 -7.55 -10.30
N ASP A 70 10.58 -6.88 -11.00
CA ASP A 70 10.95 -5.49 -10.72
C ASP A 70 9.74 -4.57 -10.85
N LEU A 71 8.97 -4.70 -11.94
CA LEU A 71 7.77 -3.90 -12.15
C LEU A 71 6.73 -4.10 -11.05
N VAL A 72 6.48 -5.35 -10.64
CA VAL A 72 5.56 -5.65 -9.52
C VAL A 72 6.08 -5.04 -8.21
N ASP A 73 7.38 -5.12 -7.94
CA ASP A 73 7.97 -4.55 -6.72
C ASP A 73 7.88 -3.02 -6.69
N GLU A 74 8.16 -2.36 -7.82
CA GLU A 74 8.06 -0.91 -7.95
C GLU A 74 6.63 -0.43 -7.72
N ILE A 75 5.64 -1.08 -8.34
CA ILE A 75 4.22 -0.74 -8.17
C ILE A 75 3.78 -0.89 -6.70
N GLN A 76 4.23 -1.93 -6.00
CA GLN A 76 3.95 -2.13 -4.58
C GLN A 76 4.60 -1.05 -3.71
N ARG A 77 5.88 -0.72 -3.97
CA ARG A 77 6.62 0.29 -3.20
C ARG A 77 6.13 1.71 -3.43
N LEU A 78 5.58 2.00 -4.61
CA LEU A 78 4.90 3.26 -4.92
C LEU A 78 3.54 3.40 -4.21
N GLY A 79 3.02 2.33 -3.61
CA GLY A 79 1.74 2.36 -2.88
C GLY A 79 0.52 2.40 -3.80
N VAL A 80 0.67 2.04 -5.07
CA VAL A 80 -0.41 2.07 -6.09
C VAL A 80 -0.85 0.68 -6.55
N ALA A 81 -0.33 -0.38 -5.94
CA ALA A 81 -0.64 -1.77 -6.28
C ALA A 81 -2.14 -2.12 -6.19
N TYR A 82 -2.91 -1.44 -5.34
CA TYR A 82 -4.35 -1.66 -5.20
C TYR A 82 -5.14 -1.38 -6.49
N HIS A 83 -4.55 -0.66 -7.46
CA HIS A 83 -5.16 -0.44 -8.78
C HIS A 83 -4.97 -1.61 -9.76
N PHE A 84 -4.07 -2.55 -9.45
CA PHE A 84 -3.56 -3.59 -10.36
C PHE A 84 -3.57 -4.98 -9.70
N GLU A 85 -4.39 -5.22 -8.69
CA GLU A 85 -4.39 -6.46 -7.90
C GLU A 85 -4.54 -7.70 -8.78
N THR A 86 -5.47 -7.66 -9.75
CA THR A 86 -5.69 -8.77 -10.69
C THR A 86 -4.48 -9.02 -11.57
N GLU A 87 -3.89 -7.98 -12.16
CA GLU A 87 -2.76 -8.10 -13.07
C GLU A 87 -1.50 -8.58 -12.34
N ILE A 88 -1.28 -8.12 -11.11
CA ILE A 88 -0.20 -8.58 -10.23
C ILE A 88 -0.40 -10.05 -9.89
N GLU A 89 -1.60 -10.47 -9.49
CA GLU A 89 -1.90 -11.86 -9.17
C GLU A 89 -1.68 -12.78 -10.38
N GLU A 90 -2.17 -12.39 -11.56
CA GLU A 90 -1.93 -13.14 -12.80
C GLU A 90 -0.44 -13.25 -13.14
N ALA A 91 0.33 -12.18 -12.94
CA ALA A 91 1.77 -12.19 -13.14
C ALA A 91 2.46 -13.15 -12.17
N LEU A 92 2.18 -13.04 -10.87
CA LEU A 92 2.75 -13.89 -9.81
C LEU A 92 2.35 -15.35 -9.97
N GLN A 93 1.13 -15.65 -10.41
CA GLN A 93 0.68 -17.01 -10.68
C GLN A 93 1.48 -17.66 -11.82
N ARG A 94 1.74 -16.92 -12.90
CA ARG A 94 2.60 -17.40 -13.99
C ARG A 94 4.03 -17.63 -13.53
N ILE A 95 4.56 -16.71 -12.72
CA ILE A 95 5.89 -16.83 -12.11
C ILE A 95 5.98 -18.11 -11.26
N TYR A 96 4.98 -18.36 -10.43
CA TYR A 96 4.92 -19.55 -9.58
C TYR A 96 4.80 -20.84 -10.40
N ASN A 97 3.98 -20.86 -11.44
CA ASN A 97 3.83 -22.06 -12.28
C ASN A 97 5.09 -22.35 -13.11
N ASN A 98 5.84 -21.31 -13.48
CA ASN A 98 7.10 -21.42 -14.22
C ASN A 98 8.32 -21.65 -13.30
N HIS A 99 8.12 -21.95 -12.01
CA HIS A 99 9.18 -22.12 -10.98
C HIS A 99 10.27 -23.15 -11.29
N ILE A 100 10.16 -23.92 -12.36
CA ILE A 100 11.22 -24.82 -12.85
C ILE A 100 12.51 -24.04 -13.18
N GLY A 101 12.47 -22.71 -13.33
CA GLY A 101 13.63 -21.86 -13.66
C GLY A 101 14.25 -21.02 -12.52
N MET A 102 13.72 -21.05 -11.29
CA MET A 102 14.28 -20.24 -10.18
C MET A 102 15.53 -20.87 -9.54
N GLU A 103 15.79 -22.15 -9.80
CA GLU A 103 16.97 -22.85 -9.27
C GLU A 103 18.28 -22.39 -9.92
N ASP A 104 18.22 -21.77 -11.10
CA ASP A 104 19.39 -21.31 -11.88
C ASP A 104 19.47 -19.77 -12.00
N GLY A 105 18.64 -19.05 -11.24
CA GLY A 105 18.56 -17.58 -11.22
C GLY A 105 19.61 -16.92 -10.32
N ASP A 106 19.96 -15.66 -10.59
CA ASP A 106 20.83 -14.87 -9.71
C ASP A 106 20.18 -14.60 -8.34
N LEU A 107 21.01 -14.29 -7.34
CA LEU A 107 20.56 -14.06 -5.96
C LEU A 107 19.46 -12.98 -5.87
N TYR A 108 19.54 -11.93 -6.70
CA TYR A 108 18.59 -10.83 -6.67
C TYR A 108 17.21 -11.29 -7.13
N SER A 109 17.16 -11.92 -8.30
CA SER A 109 15.93 -12.42 -8.92
C SER A 109 15.25 -13.49 -8.06
N THR A 110 16.05 -14.40 -7.48
CA THR A 110 15.56 -15.45 -6.58
C THR A 110 15.01 -14.86 -5.28
N ALA A 111 15.75 -13.96 -4.61
CA ALA A 111 15.28 -13.34 -3.38
C ALA A 111 14.03 -12.47 -3.58
N LEU A 112 13.98 -11.73 -4.70
CA LEU A 112 12.86 -10.87 -5.05
C LEU A 112 11.60 -11.69 -5.29
N GLY A 113 11.66 -12.71 -6.16
CA GLY A 113 10.48 -13.52 -6.43
C GLY A 113 10.07 -14.38 -5.23
N PHE A 114 11.02 -14.90 -4.43
CA PHE A 114 10.69 -15.59 -3.17
C PHE A 114 9.86 -14.69 -2.25
N ARG A 115 10.31 -13.45 -2.03
CA ARG A 115 9.60 -12.46 -1.20
C ARG A 115 8.23 -12.16 -1.78
N LEU A 116 8.14 -11.79 -3.06
CA LEU A 116 6.88 -11.39 -3.69
C LEU A 116 5.84 -12.52 -3.65
N LEU A 117 6.23 -13.74 -3.99
CA LEU A 117 5.35 -14.90 -3.95
C LEU A 117 4.86 -15.19 -2.52
N ARG A 118 5.75 -15.21 -1.54
CA ARG A 118 5.37 -15.43 -0.12
C ARG A 118 4.45 -14.33 0.41
N GLN A 119 4.67 -13.07 0.04
CA GLN A 119 3.80 -11.95 0.41
C GLN A 119 2.38 -12.11 -0.13
N HIS A 120 2.23 -12.75 -1.29
CA HIS A 120 0.93 -13.04 -1.93
C HIS A 120 0.38 -14.43 -1.59
N GLY A 121 0.96 -15.13 -0.61
CA GLY A 121 0.43 -16.39 -0.09
C GLY A 121 0.83 -17.65 -0.87
N TYR A 122 1.71 -17.54 -1.85
CA TYR A 122 2.24 -18.70 -2.56
C TYR A 122 3.19 -19.53 -1.67
N ASN A 123 3.06 -20.86 -1.75
CA ASN A 123 3.88 -21.78 -0.97
C ASN A 123 5.22 -22.08 -1.67
N VAL A 124 6.21 -21.21 -1.45
CA VAL A 124 7.56 -21.37 -2.02
C VAL A 124 8.51 -22.01 -1.00
N SER A 125 9.21 -23.08 -1.37
CA SER A 125 10.21 -23.74 -0.51
C SER A 125 11.42 -22.82 -0.24
N CYS A 126 12.10 -23.02 0.89
CA CYS A 126 13.31 -22.28 1.26
C CYS A 126 14.62 -22.94 0.79
N GLY A 127 14.51 -24.03 0.02
CA GLY A 127 15.64 -24.88 -0.39
C GLY A 127 15.90 -26.03 0.61
N ASN A 128 16.35 -27.17 0.10
CA ASN A 128 16.91 -28.29 0.87
C ASN A 128 18.43 -28.29 0.74
#